data_AF-A0A9J6BF14-F1
#
_entry.id   AF-A0A9J6BF14-F1
#
_cell.length_a   1.000
_cell.length_b   1.000
_cell.length_c   1.000
_cell.angle_alpha   90.00
_cell.angle_beta   90.00
_cell.angle_gamma   90.00
#
_symmetry.space_group_name_H-M   'P 1'
#
loop_
_entity.id
_entity.type
_entity.pdbx_description
1 polymer ?
#
loop_
_entity_poly.entity_id
_entity_poly.type
_entity_poly.pdbx_seq_one_letter_code
_entity_poly.pdbx_strand_id
1 'polypeptide(L)'
;MLHQKKTKLIYGRLIADEILLADYKLVEMSRKKMIIAGSTALIAVIDSTRLIVANVGDSRGVINFKVTFDYPLKPKLVIANPDILEFELSTHRPQFLILASDGLWDTFSNEEAVLLLNQDFMNRILVQKV
;
A
#
# COMPACT_ATOMS: atom_id res chain seq x y z
N MET A 1 -5.41 39.72 2.11
CA MET A 1 -5.67 38.34 2.57
C MET A 1 -5.94 37.46 1.37
N LEU A 2 -4.93 36.76 0.87
CA LEU A 2 -5.10 35.77 -0.20
C LEU A 2 -5.68 34.50 0.42
N HIS A 3 -6.98 34.29 0.25
CA HIS A 3 -7.62 33.03 0.54
C HIS A 3 -7.11 32.01 -0.51
N GLN A 4 -5.99 31.35 -0.22
CA GLN A 4 -5.56 30.19 -1.01
C GLN A 4 -6.68 29.16 -0.93
N LYS A 5 -7.44 29.00 -2.02
CA LYS A 5 -8.26 27.82 -2.24
C LYS A 5 -7.32 26.63 -2.18
N LYS A 6 -7.26 25.93 -1.04
CA LYS A 6 -6.61 24.62 -0.94
C LYS A 6 -7.34 23.70 -1.91
N THR A 7 -6.80 23.55 -3.12
CA THR A 7 -7.21 22.51 -4.05
C THR A 7 -7.12 21.19 -3.28
N LYS A 8 -8.23 20.47 -3.15
CA LYS A 8 -8.26 19.14 -2.54
C LYS A 8 -7.19 18.31 -3.26
N LEU A 9 -6.06 18.01 -2.60
CA LEU A 9 -5.02 17.20 -3.22
C LEU A 9 -5.65 15.86 -3.60
N ILE A 10 -5.54 15.50 -4.88
CA ILE A 10 -6.02 14.22 -5.39
C ILE A 10 -4.84 13.25 -5.32
N TYR A 11 -4.46 12.86 -4.10
CA TYR A 11 -3.30 11.98 -3.85
C TYR A 11 -3.34 10.71 -4.70
N GLY A 12 -4.53 10.12 -4.85
CA GLY A 12 -4.72 8.93 -5.66
C GLY A 12 -4.33 9.09 -7.14
N ARG A 13 -4.59 10.26 -7.73
CA ARG A 13 -4.18 10.53 -9.12
C ARG A 13 -2.68 10.80 -9.19
N LEU A 14 -2.15 11.59 -8.27
CA LEU A 14 -0.73 11.93 -8.25
C LEU A 14 0.15 10.69 -8.12
N ILE A 15 -0.18 9.78 -7.19
CA ILE A 15 0.60 8.54 -7.01
C ILE A 15 0.47 7.61 -8.22
N ALA A 16 -0.70 7.56 -8.86
CA ALA A 16 -0.90 6.78 -10.08
C ALA A 16 -0.05 7.31 -11.25
N ASP A 17 -0.06 8.63 -11.46
CA ASP A 17 0.73 9.28 -12.50
C ASP A 17 2.25 9.04 -12.27
N GLU A 18 2.72 9.13 -11.03
CA GLU A 18 4.12 8.87 -10.69
C GLU A 18 4.53 7.39 -10.89
N ILE A 19 3.66 6.44 -10.55
CA ILE A 19 3.91 5.00 -10.78
C ILE A 19 4.03 4.72 -12.28
N LEU A 20 3.12 5.23 -13.10
CA LEU A 20 3.14 5.04 -14.55
C LEU A 20 4.37 5.70 -15.18
N LEU A 21 4.77 6.88 -14.69
CA LEU A 21 5.99 7.54 -15.14
C LEU A 21 7.25 6.75 -14.76
N ALA A 22 7.28 6.18 -13.56
CA ALA A 22 8.38 5.32 -13.12
C ALA A 22 8.48 4.06 -13.98
N ASP A 23 7.37 3.38 -14.25
CA ASP A 23 7.32 2.20 -15.12
C ASP A 23 7.86 2.52 -16.52
N TYR A 24 7.41 3.62 -17.13
CA TYR A 24 7.93 4.08 -18.42
C TYR A 24 9.46 4.25 -18.41
N LYS A 25 10.00 4.93 -17.39
CA LYS A 25 11.45 5.13 -17.25
C LYS A 25 12.19 3.81 -17.04
N LEU A 26 11.63 2.89 -16.24
CA LEU A 26 12.22 1.59 -15.99
C LEU A 26 12.26 0.74 -17.27
N VAL A 27 11.19 0.72 -18.07
CA VAL A 27 11.17 0.03 -19.37
C VAL A 27 12.22 0.59 -20.32
N GLU A 28 12.36 1.91 -20.39
CA GLU A 28 13.39 2.59 -21.18
C GLU A 28 14.82 2.18 -20.76
N MET A 29 15.07 2.12 -19.45
CA MET A 29 16.37 1.72 -18.89
C MET A 29 16.64 0.21 -19.08
N SER A 30 15.63 -0.63 -18.85
CA SER A 30 15.72 -2.08 -18.98
C SER A 30 15.99 -2.49 -20.42
N ARG A 31 15.38 -1.83 -21.42
CA ARG A 31 15.67 -2.07 -22.83
C ARG A 31 17.15 -1.82 -23.16
N LYS A 32 17.73 -0.73 -22.66
CA LYS A 32 19.15 -0.40 -22.89
C LYS A 32 20.09 -1.41 -22.23
N LYS A 33 19.69 -1.98 -21.08
CA LYS A 33 20.48 -2.94 -20.31
C LYS A 33 20.15 -4.40 -20.64
N MET A 34 19.24 -4.66 -21.58
CA MET A 34 18.71 -6.01 -21.90
C MET A 34 18.20 -6.76 -20.66
N ILE A 35 17.60 -6.04 -19.71
CA ILE A 35 17.01 -6.62 -18.50
C ILE A 35 15.58 -7.06 -18.82
N ILE A 36 15.29 -8.35 -18.64
CA ILE A 36 13.96 -8.95 -18.82
C ILE A 36 13.47 -9.41 -17.46
N ALA A 37 13.14 -8.44 -16.60
CA ALA A 37 12.60 -8.67 -15.27
C ALA A 37 11.37 -7.79 -15.06
N GLY A 38 10.42 -8.28 -14.27
CA GLY A 38 9.27 -7.53 -13.80
C GLY A 38 9.25 -7.49 -12.28
N SER A 39 8.43 -6.62 -11.72
CA SER A 39 8.19 -6.55 -10.28
C SER A 39 6.76 -6.11 -10.01
N THR A 40 6.27 -6.42 -8.82
CA THR A 40 5.07 -5.81 -8.26
C THR A 40 5.43 -4.48 -7.60
N ALA A 41 4.44 -3.65 -7.31
CA ALA A 41 4.64 -2.46 -6.49
C ALA A 41 3.45 -2.29 -5.54
N LEU A 42 3.73 -2.27 -4.24
CA LEU A 42 2.76 -1.93 -3.22
C LEU A 42 3.30 -0.74 -2.43
N ILE A 43 2.64 0.41 -2.56
CA ILE A 43 3.10 1.68 -2.03
C ILE A 43 2.07 2.24 -1.06
N ALA A 44 2.49 2.58 0.15
CA ALA A 44 1.68 3.30 1.13
C ALA A 44 2.23 4.70 1.34
N VAL A 45 1.40 5.72 1.08
CA VAL A 45 1.70 7.12 1.33
C VAL A 45 0.89 7.58 2.53
N ILE A 46 1.56 8.11 3.54
CA ILE A 46 0.92 8.69 4.72
C ILE A 46 1.16 10.19 4.71
N ASP A 47 0.08 10.96 4.70
CA ASP A 47 0.13 12.41 4.91
C ASP A 47 -0.89 12.82 5.97
N SER A 48 -0.38 13.32 7.09
CA SER A 48 -1.19 13.80 8.21
C SER A 48 -2.15 12.71 8.72
N THR A 49 -3.42 12.76 8.31
CA THR A 49 -4.45 11.79 8.69
C THR A 49 -4.92 10.95 7.50
N ARG A 50 -4.26 11.03 6.34
CA ARG A 50 -4.61 10.26 5.15
C ARG A 50 -3.58 9.17 4.91
N LEU A 51 -4.09 7.98 4.63
CA LEU A 51 -3.32 6.86 4.10
C LEU A 51 -3.81 6.58 2.68
N ILE A 52 -2.89 6.57 1.72
CA ILE A 52 -3.15 6.19 0.35
C ILE A 52 -2.34 4.95 0.06
N VAL A 53 -2.99 3.91 -0.47
CA VAL A 53 -2.34 2.67 -0.86
C VAL A 53 -2.51 2.50 -2.37
N ALA A 54 -1.40 2.28 -3.07
CA ALA A 54 -1.35 2.02 -4.50
C ALA A 54 -0.75 0.64 -4.74
N ASN A 55 -1.50 -0.26 -5.40
CA ASN A 55 -1.08 -1.63 -5.65
C ASN A 55 -1.00 -1.95 -7.15
N VAL A 56 0.12 -2.54 -7.57
CA VAL A 56 0.39 -3.08 -8.90
C VAL A 56 0.89 -4.51 -8.73
N GLY A 57 0.08 -5.49 -9.14
CA GLY A 57 0.39 -6.91 -9.02
C GLY A 57 -0.39 -7.59 -7.90
N ASP A 58 0.15 -8.69 -7.39
CA ASP A 58 -0.49 -9.62 -6.43
C ASP A 58 0.01 -9.48 -4.99
N SER A 59 0.94 -8.54 -4.74
CA SER A 59 1.25 -8.12 -3.38
C SER A 59 0.01 -7.52 -2.70
N ARG A 60 -0.03 -7.54 -1.37
CA ARG A 60 -1.22 -7.13 -0.61
C ARG A 60 -0.87 -6.35 0.65
N GLY A 61 -1.73 -5.37 0.93
CA GLY A 61 -1.72 -4.59 2.16
C GLY A 61 -2.94 -4.92 3.01
N VAL A 62 -2.73 -5.29 4.28
CA VAL A 62 -3.77 -5.56 5.27
C VAL A 62 -3.63 -4.57 6.41
N ILE A 63 -4.68 -3.81 6.68
CA ILE A 63 -4.70 -2.82 7.75
C ILE A 63 -5.55 -3.32 8.91
N ASN A 64 -5.04 -3.21 10.13
CA ASN A 64 -5.77 -3.62 11.33
C ASN A 64 -6.77 -2.51 11.72
N PHE A 65 -7.93 -2.56 11.07
CA PHE A 65 -9.18 -1.94 11.52
C PHE A 65 -10.15 -3.03 11.98
N LYS A 66 -11.28 -2.66 12.59
CA LYS A 66 -12.48 -3.54 12.62
C LYS A 66 -13.05 -3.86 11.21
N VAL A 67 -12.33 -3.52 10.13
CA VAL A 67 -12.73 -3.65 8.73
C VAL A 67 -11.54 -4.17 7.92
N THR A 68 -11.66 -5.34 7.30
CA THR A 68 -10.64 -5.96 6.45
C THR A 68 -10.73 -5.40 5.02
N PHE A 69 -9.59 -5.20 4.35
CA PHE A 69 -9.53 -4.81 2.93
C PHE A 69 -8.78 -5.87 2.14
N ASP A 70 -9.46 -6.50 1.19
CA ASP A 70 -8.83 -7.31 0.15
C ASP A 70 -8.90 -6.55 -1.17
N TYR A 71 -7.76 -6.48 -1.87
CA TYR A 71 -7.76 -6.06 -3.26
C TYR A 71 -8.17 -7.26 -4.12
N PRO A 72 -9.19 -7.13 -4.98
CA PRO A 72 -9.55 -8.22 -5.87
C PRO A 72 -8.36 -8.55 -6.78
N LEU A 73 -8.00 -9.83 -6.86
CA LEU A 73 -6.97 -10.31 -7.78
C LEU A 73 -7.39 -9.96 -9.22
N LYS A 74 -6.52 -9.25 -9.94
CA LYS A 74 -6.77 -8.92 -11.35
C LYS A 74 -6.60 -10.16 -12.24
N PRO A 75 -7.33 -10.25 -13.37
CA PRO A 75 -6.97 -11.17 -14.44
C PRO A 75 -5.52 -10.92 -14.87
N LYS A 76 -4.78 -11.99 -15.18
CA LYS A 76 -3.34 -11.98 -15.51
C LYS A 76 -3.06 -11.20 -16.80
N LEU A 77 -3.01 -9.88 -16.71
CA LEU A 77 -2.55 -8.97 -17.76
C LEU A 77 -1.44 -8.10 -17.16
N VAL A 78 -0.35 -7.92 -17.90
CA VAL A 78 0.77 -7.07 -17.47
C VAL A 78 0.38 -5.62 -17.71
N ILE A 79 -0.09 -4.96 -16.66
CA ILE A 79 -0.43 -3.53 -16.67
C ILE A 79 0.17 -2.86 -15.44
N ALA A 80 0.84 -1.72 -15.64
CA ALA A 80 1.43 -0.94 -14.54
C ALA A 80 0.41 -0.01 -13.84
N ASN A 81 -0.87 -0.07 -14.21
CA ASN A 81 -1.90 0.81 -13.68
C ASN A 81 -2.29 0.39 -12.25
N PRO A 82 -2.02 1.22 -11.23
CA PRO A 82 -2.26 0.85 -9.84
C PRO A 82 -3.74 0.88 -9.48
N ASP A 83 -4.13 0.00 -8.56
CA ASP A 83 -5.37 0.16 -7.80
C ASP A 83 -5.10 1.07 -6.61
N ILE A 84 -5.97 2.05 -6.41
CA ILE A 84 -5.80 3.08 -5.39
C ILE A 84 -6.89 2.96 -4.34
N LEU A 85 -6.50 2.88 -3.07
CA LEU A 85 -7.38 3.08 -1.92
C LEU A 85 -6.91 4.28 -1.10
N GLU A 86 -7.86 5.04 -0.56
CA GLU A 86 -7.60 6.19 0.32
C GLU A 86 -8.41 6.03 1.62
N PHE A 87 -7.76 6.24 2.76
CA PHE A 87 -8.31 6.08 4.09
C PHE A 87 -8.06 7.31 4.95
N GLU A 88 -9.04 7.66 5.76
CA GLU A 88 -8.93 8.68 6.80
C GLU A 88 -8.56 8.01 8.14
N LEU A 89 -7.29 8.11 8.52
CA LEU A 89 -6.70 7.53 9.74
C LEU A 89 -7.31 8.10 11.03
N SER A 90 -7.76 9.35 11.02
CA SER A 90 -8.33 9.99 12.22
C SER A 90 -9.62 9.33 12.71
N THR A 91 -10.39 8.76 11.79
CA THR A 91 -11.71 8.16 12.08
C THR A 91 -11.60 6.75 12.66
N HIS A 92 -10.64 5.96 12.18
CA HIS A 92 -10.57 4.54 12.49
C HIS A 92 -9.35 4.15 13.35
N ARG A 93 -8.36 5.05 13.52
CA ARG A 93 -7.17 4.89 14.38
C ARG A 93 -6.55 3.48 14.28
N PRO A 94 -6.09 3.09 13.08
CA PRO A 94 -5.50 1.77 12.89
C PRO A 94 -4.23 1.63 13.74
N GLN A 95 -3.98 0.43 14.24
CA GLN A 95 -2.78 0.16 15.04
C GLN A 95 -1.54 -0.06 14.15
N PHE A 96 -1.72 -0.75 13.03
CA PHE A 96 -0.66 -1.02 12.06
C PHE A 96 -1.23 -1.39 10.67
N LEU A 97 -0.34 -1.35 9.67
CA LEU A 97 -0.56 -1.78 8.30
C LEU A 97 0.52 -2.82 7.97
N ILE A 98 0.10 -3.99 7.52
CA ILE A 98 0.97 -5.06 7.00
C ILE A 98 1.04 -4.90 5.48
N LEU A 99 2.24 -4.78 4.93
CA LEU A 99 2.48 -4.81 3.49
C LEU A 99 3.41 -6.00 3.21
N ALA A 100 3.00 -6.92 2.36
CA ALA A 100 3.83 -8.07 2.01
C ALA A 100 3.55 -8.57 0.58
N SER A 101 4.50 -9.31 0.02
CA SER A 101 4.31 -10.07 -1.22
C SER A 101 3.48 -11.33 -0.98
N ASP A 102 3.11 -12.00 -2.07
CA ASP A 102 2.47 -13.32 -2.13
C ASP A 102 3.08 -14.36 -1.17
N GLY A 103 4.40 -14.37 -0.95
CA GLY A 103 5.06 -15.30 -0.03
C GLY A 103 4.48 -15.35 1.39
N LEU A 104 3.89 -14.26 1.90
CA LEU A 104 3.11 -14.30 3.15
C LEU A 104 1.67 -14.77 2.91
N TRP A 105 1.00 -14.16 1.93
CA TRP A 105 -0.44 -14.29 1.71
C TRP A 105 -0.87 -15.61 1.08
N ASP A 106 0.07 -16.34 0.49
CA ASP A 106 -0.13 -17.71 0.00
C ASP A 106 -0.16 -18.73 1.14
N THR A 107 0.40 -18.39 2.30
CA THR A 107 0.55 -19.30 3.44
C THR A 107 -0.39 -18.95 4.60
N PHE A 108 -0.67 -17.66 4.80
CA PHE A 108 -1.47 -17.17 5.93
C PHE A 108 -2.66 -16.35 5.47
N SER A 109 -3.79 -16.53 6.13
CA SER A 109 -4.95 -15.64 6.00
C SER A 109 -4.65 -14.25 6.58
N ASN A 110 -5.47 -13.28 6.19
CA ASN A 110 -5.39 -11.92 6.73
C ASN A 110 -5.51 -11.93 8.27
N GLU A 111 -6.45 -12.72 8.79
CA GLU A 111 -6.74 -12.84 10.23
C GLU A 111 -5.57 -13.46 10.98
N GLU A 112 -4.97 -14.54 10.48
CA GLU A 112 -3.79 -15.17 11.10
C GLU A 112 -2.61 -14.21 11.15
N ALA A 113 -2.32 -13.49 10.06
CA ALA A 113 -1.24 -12.51 10.01
C ALA A 113 -1.44 -11.38 11.03
N VAL A 114 -2.66 -10.86 11.14
CA VAL A 114 -3.02 -9.81 12.12
C VAL A 114 -2.93 -10.33 13.56
N LEU A 115 -3.37 -11.56 13.82
CA LEU A 115 -3.31 -12.19 15.14
C LEU A 115 -1.87 -12.42 15.60
N LEU A 116 -1.00 -12.92 14.72
CA LEU A 116 0.41 -13.14 15.01
C LEU A 116 1.11 -11.84 15.43
N LEU A 117 0.89 -10.75 14.68
CA LEU A 117 1.46 -9.44 15.04
C LEU A 117 0.86 -8.87 16.33
N ASN A 118 -0.46 -9.02 16.56
CA ASN A 118 -1.11 -8.49 17.76
C ASN A 118 -0.59 -9.12 19.06
N GLN A 119 -0.34 -10.43 19.07
CA GLN A 119 0.19 -11.12 20.26
C GLN A 119 1.58 -10.61 20.65
N ASP A 120 2.45 -10.37 19.67
CA ASP A 120 3.82 -9.93 19.94
C ASP A 120 3.95 -8.41 20.17
N PHE A 121 3.17 -7.61 19.43
CA PHE A 121 3.33 -6.16 19.41
C PHE A 121 2.76 -5.49 20.67
N MET A 122 1.55 -5.85 21.11
CA MET A 122 0.92 -5.24 22.28
C MET A 122 1.67 -5.57 23.57
N ASN A 123 2.14 -6.81 23.70
CA ASN A 123 2.96 -7.23 24.83
C ASN A 123 4.25 -6.41 24.93
N ARG A 124 4.91 -6.11 23.80
CA ARG A 124 6.15 -5.32 23.78
C ARG A 124 5.93 -3.83 24.04
N ILE A 125 4.83 -3.24 23.56
CA ILE A 125 4.49 -1.84 23.86
C ILE A 125 4.21 -1.63 25.35
N LEU A 126 3.49 -2.56 25.99
CA LEU A 126 3.16 -2.44 27.42
C LEU A 126 4.40 -2.49 28.31
N VAL A 127 5.38 -3.34 27.97
CA VAL A 127 6.63 -3.48 28.73
C VAL A 127 7.54 -2.25 28.58
N GLN A 128 7.46 -1.51 27.47
CA GLN A 128 8.26 -0.28 27.24
C GLN A 128 7.64 0.99 27.84
N LYS A 129 6.40 0.94 28.35
CA LYS A 129 5.74 2.07 29.01
C LYS A 129 5.92 2.08 30.54
N VAL A 130 6.79 1.22 31.07
CA VAL A 130 7.17 1.14 32.49
C VAL A 130 8.47 1.90 32.73
#